data_AF-A0A950T095-F1
#
_entry.id   AF-A0A950T095-F1
#
_cell.length_a   1.000
_cell.length_b   1.000
_cell.length_c   1.000
_cell.angle_alpha   90.00
_cell.angle_beta   90.00
_cell.angle_gamma   90.00
#
_symmetry.space_group_name_H-M   'P 1'
#
loop_
_entity.id
_entity.type
_entity.pdbx_description
1 polymer ?
#
loop_
_entity_poly.entity_id
_entity_poly.type
_entity_poly.pdbx_seq_one_letter_code
_entity_poly.pdbx_strand_id
1 'polypeptide(L)'
;MGSGKIHSHSKGAKSTYTHLQIRIAETSTEIASAQLLMRQILDVGRSEGPITMDQRMQNHRNFASIAQLCLRAIERIYTSSGGNANYESHPLQRYWRDIHAMSAHAAIGFDTAGETFGLHELGLPRNPRDIFV
;
A
#
# COMPACT_ATOMS: atom_id res chain seq x y z
N MET A 1 8.96 -7.65 -52.07
CA MET A 1 7.59 -7.63 -51.51
C MET A 1 7.51 -8.71 -50.43
N GLY A 2 7.24 -8.48 -49.14
CA GLY A 2 7.10 -7.27 -48.34
C GLY A 2 7.51 -7.66 -46.90
N SER A 3 8.44 -6.91 -46.33
CA SER A 3 8.88 -7.12 -44.94
C SER A 3 7.87 -6.43 -44.02
N GLY A 4 7.01 -7.20 -43.37
CA GLY A 4 6.03 -6.72 -42.41
C GLY A 4 6.73 -6.02 -41.24
N LYS A 5 6.50 -4.72 -41.12
CA LYS A 5 6.99 -3.90 -40.01
C LYS A 5 6.40 -4.42 -38.69
N ILE A 6 7.25 -5.08 -37.91
CA ILE A 6 7.04 -5.29 -36.47
C ILE A 6 6.88 -3.91 -35.85
N HIS A 7 5.67 -3.60 -35.38
CA HIS A 7 5.37 -2.33 -34.75
C HIS A 7 6.20 -2.23 -33.46
N SER A 8 7.30 -1.47 -33.50
CA SER A 8 8.03 -1.11 -32.29
C SER A 8 7.07 -0.29 -31.42
N HIS A 9 6.60 -0.86 -30.31
CA HIS A 9 5.83 -0.12 -29.32
C HIS A 9 6.73 0.93 -28.68
N SER A 10 6.76 2.13 -29.27
CA SER A 10 7.51 3.26 -28.72
C SER A 10 6.84 3.71 -27.42
N LYS A 11 7.65 4.09 -26.42
CA LYS A 11 7.19 4.58 -25.11
C LYS A 11 6.19 5.75 -25.23
N GLY A 12 6.22 6.52 -26.34
CA GLY A 12 5.36 7.67 -26.58
C GLY A 12 3.91 7.34 -26.99
N ALA A 13 3.64 6.14 -27.50
CA ALA A 13 2.27 5.75 -27.88
C ALA A 13 1.41 5.29 -26.68
N LYS A 14 2.05 4.89 -25.57
CA LYS A 14 1.34 4.44 -24.36
C LYS A 14 0.91 5.59 -23.45
N SER A 15 1.65 6.70 -23.44
CA SER A 15 1.33 7.86 -22.58
C SER A 15 0.03 8.57 -22.97
N THR A 16 -0.48 8.35 -24.19
CA THR A 16 -1.76 8.91 -24.67
C THR A 16 -2.97 8.08 -24.24
N TYR A 17 -2.78 6.91 -23.62
CA TYR A 17 -3.87 6.08 -23.17
C TYR A 17 -4.48 6.61 -21.87
N THR A 18 -5.73 7.08 -21.95
CA THR A 18 -6.48 7.63 -20.80
C THR A 18 -6.54 6.69 -19.61
N HIS A 19 -6.70 5.37 -19.83
CA HIS A 19 -6.73 4.40 -18.73
C HIS A 19 -5.40 4.38 -17.95
N LEU A 20 -4.24 4.48 -18.61
CA LEU A 20 -2.95 4.54 -17.93
C LEU A 20 -2.79 5.84 -17.13
N GLN A 21 -3.28 6.97 -17.66
CA GLN A 21 -3.27 8.25 -16.94
C GLN A 21 -4.11 8.19 -15.65
N ILE A 22 -5.29 7.57 -15.72
CA ILE A 22 -6.14 7.34 -14.54
C ILE A 22 -5.43 6.43 -13.54
N ARG A 23 -4.83 5.33 -13.98
CA ARG A 23 -4.11 4.41 -13.07
C ARG A 23 -2.92 5.10 -12.38
N ILE A 24 -2.23 6.00 -13.08
CA ILE A 24 -1.16 6.82 -12.48
C ILE A 24 -1.74 7.73 -11.38
N ALA A 25 -2.86 8.42 -11.63
CA ALA A 25 -3.49 9.30 -10.65
C ALA A 25 -3.95 8.53 -9.39
N GLU A 26 -4.59 7.38 -9.56
CA GLU A 26 -5.03 6.50 -8.46
C GLU A 26 -3.83 6.04 -7.62
N THR A 27 -2.81 5.46 -8.25
CA THR A 27 -1.59 5.00 -7.57
C THR A 27 -0.86 6.14 -6.86
N SER A 28 -0.76 7.31 -7.50
CA SER A 28 -0.11 8.47 -6.91
C SER A 28 -0.84 8.92 -5.63
N THR A 29 -2.17 8.90 -5.65
CA THR A 29 -2.99 9.29 -4.50
C THR A 29 -2.83 8.31 -3.34
N GLU A 30 -2.79 7.00 -3.63
CA GLU A 30 -2.59 5.96 -2.62
C GLU A 30 -1.22 6.06 -1.95
N ILE A 31 -0.15 6.26 -2.74
CA ILE A 31 1.20 6.45 -2.22
C ILE A 31 1.29 7.72 -1.37
N ALA A 32 0.73 8.84 -1.84
CA ALA A 32 0.72 10.09 -1.08
C ALA A 32 -0.03 9.95 0.25
N SER A 33 -1.15 9.22 0.25
CA SER A 33 -1.94 8.92 1.46
C SER A 33 -1.14 8.06 2.45
N ALA A 34 -0.47 7.01 1.96
CA ALA A 34 0.38 6.15 2.77
C ALA A 34 1.53 6.94 3.42
N GLN A 35 2.17 7.84 2.66
CA GLN A 35 3.22 8.72 3.16
C GLN A 35 2.70 9.71 4.22
N LEU A 36 1.48 10.22 4.07
CA LEU A 36 0.88 11.11 5.06
C LEU A 36 0.62 10.37 6.37
N LEU A 37 0.04 9.17 6.31
CA LEU A 37 -0.18 8.33 7.50
C LEU A 37 1.15 7.97 8.17
N MET A 38 2.19 7.64 7.39
CA MET A 38 3.52 7.34 7.94
C MET A 38 4.11 8.56 8.65
N ARG A 39 3.93 9.77 8.10
CA ARG A 39 4.37 11.01 8.77
C ARG A 39 3.66 11.20 10.11
N GLN A 40 2.34 11.00 10.17
CA GLN A 40 1.59 11.09 11.44
C GLN A 40 2.12 10.11 12.50
N ILE A 41 2.40 8.86 12.11
CA ILE A 41 3.00 7.85 13.00
C ILE A 41 4.37 8.32 13.51
N LEU A 42 5.22 8.82 12.61
CA LEU A 42 6.56 9.31 12.96
C LEU A 42 6.51 10.54 13.87
N ASP A 43 5.54 11.43 13.66
CA ASP A 43 5.37 12.62 14.49
C ASP A 43 4.96 12.23 15.92
N VAL A 44 4.08 11.24 16.09
CA VAL A 44 3.78 10.66 17.41
C VAL A 44 5.04 10.06 18.03
N GLY A 45 5.82 9.29 17.26
CA GLY A 45 7.06 8.68 17.75
C GLY A 45 8.17 9.67 18.12
N ARG A 46 8.08 10.91 17.63
CA ARG A 46 9.00 12.01 17.96
C ARG A 46 8.50 12.91 19.07
N SER A 47 7.22 12.81 19.44
CA SER A 47 6.64 13.61 20.51
C SER A 47 7.27 13.25 21.86
N GLU A 48 7.40 14.25 22.73
CA GLU A 48 7.87 14.04 24.09
C GLU A 48 6.74 13.46 24.96
N GLY A 49 7.09 12.56 25.87
CA GLY A 49 6.15 11.91 26.78
C GLY A 49 5.71 10.51 26.33
N PRO A 50 4.90 9.83 27.17
CA PRO A 50 4.45 8.49 26.86
C PRO A 50 3.39 8.50 25.75
N ILE A 51 3.49 7.55 24.81
CA ILE A 51 2.47 7.34 23.77
C ILE A 51 1.16 6.91 24.45
N THR A 52 0.11 7.71 24.28
CA THR A 52 -1.22 7.45 24.85
C THR A 52 -1.87 6.24 24.19
N MET A 53 -2.90 5.69 24.83
CA MET A 53 -3.67 4.60 24.23
C MET A 53 -4.32 5.01 22.91
N ASP A 54 -4.91 6.21 22.84
CA ASP A 54 -5.51 6.75 21.60
C ASP A 54 -4.50 6.79 20.46
N GLN A 55 -3.29 7.28 20.73
CA GLN A 55 -2.20 7.34 19.76
C GLN A 55 -1.75 5.94 19.33
N ARG A 56 -1.68 4.97 20.26
CA ARG A 56 -1.35 3.57 19.92
C ARG A 56 -2.38 2.97 18.97
N MET A 57 -3.67 3.13 19.28
CA MET A 57 -4.75 2.59 18.45
C MET A 57 -4.80 3.26 17.07
N GLN A 58 -4.63 4.59 17.01
CA GLN A 58 -4.51 5.30 15.73
C GLN A 58 -3.30 4.84 14.91
N ASN A 59 -2.14 4.68 15.55
CA ASN A 59 -0.93 4.23 14.86
C ASN A 59 -1.08 2.80 14.33
N HIS A 60 -1.66 1.89 15.11
CA HIS A 60 -1.90 0.51 14.68
C HIS A 60 -2.83 0.45 13.46
N ARG A 61 -3.97 1.15 13.52
CA ARG A 61 -4.87 1.33 12.37
C ARG A 61 -4.12 1.92 11.16
N ASN A 62 -3.34 2.97 11.37
CA ASN A 62 -2.60 3.65 10.30
C ASN A 62 -1.57 2.74 9.62
N PHE A 63 -0.82 1.93 10.39
CA PHE A 63 0.10 0.93 9.82
C PHE A 63 -0.63 -0.06 8.91
N ALA A 64 -1.77 -0.58 9.36
CA ALA A 64 -2.57 -1.50 8.55
C ALA A 64 -3.16 -0.81 7.31
N SER A 65 -3.63 0.43 7.42
CA SER A 65 -4.10 1.23 6.28
C SER A 65 -2.99 1.50 5.26
N ILE A 66 -1.77 1.80 5.71
CA ILE A 66 -0.60 1.96 4.84
C ILE A 66 -0.35 0.69 4.04
N ALA A 67 -0.38 -0.48 4.68
CA ALA A 67 -0.18 -1.76 4.01
C ALA A 67 -1.23 -1.99 2.91
N GLN A 68 -2.52 -1.72 3.18
CA GLN A 68 -3.58 -1.83 2.17
C GLN A 68 -3.43 -0.83 1.02
N LEU A 69 -3.00 0.41 1.30
CA LEU A 69 -2.73 1.42 0.27
C LEU A 69 -1.58 0.96 -0.64
N CYS A 70 -0.48 0.50 -0.06
CA CYS A 70 0.67 -0.02 -0.82
C CYS A 70 0.30 -1.26 -1.64
N LEU A 71 -0.50 -2.18 -1.10
CA LEU A 71 -0.95 -3.39 -1.80
C LEU A 71 -1.81 -3.03 -3.03
N ARG A 72 -2.78 -2.12 -2.89
CA ARG A 72 -3.58 -1.64 -4.03
C ARG A 72 -2.72 -0.95 -5.09
N ALA A 73 -1.78 -0.12 -4.67
CA ALA A 73 -0.87 0.58 -5.56
C ALA A 73 0.00 -0.40 -6.37
N ILE A 74 0.63 -1.38 -5.71
CA ILE A 74 1.51 -2.33 -6.40
C ILE A 74 0.74 -3.28 -7.32
N GLU A 75 -0.47 -3.71 -6.93
CA GLU A 75 -1.34 -4.51 -7.79
C GLU A 75 -1.68 -3.78 -9.07
N ARG A 76 -2.08 -2.50 -8.96
CA ARG A 76 -2.41 -1.67 -10.13
C ARG A 76 -1.20 -1.48 -11.04
N ILE A 77 -0.03 -1.21 -10.48
CA ILE A 77 1.22 -1.06 -11.26
C ILE A 77 1.57 -2.38 -11.95
N TYR A 78 1.55 -3.49 -11.21
CA TYR A 78 1.95 -4.81 -11.71
C TYR A 78 1.08 -5.26 -12.89
N THR A 79 -0.25 -5.24 -12.69
CA THR A 79 -1.22 -5.65 -13.71
C THR A 79 -1.22 -4.75 -14.95
N SER A 80 -0.83 -3.47 -14.81
CA SER A 80 -0.72 -2.53 -15.94
C SER A 80 0.61 -2.60 -16.70
N SER A 81 1.60 -3.36 -16.20
CA SER A 81 2.97 -3.35 -16.75
C SER A 81 3.23 -4.38 -17.87
N GLY A 82 2.30 -5.31 -18.08
CA GLY A 82 2.39 -6.35 -19.12
C GLY A 82 3.44 -7.44 -18.81
N GLY A 83 3.59 -8.40 -19.74
CA GLY A 83 4.35 -9.63 -19.51
C GLY A 83 5.81 -9.44 -19.09
N ASN A 84 6.47 -8.36 -19.54
CA ASN A 84 7.87 -8.08 -19.21
C ASN A 84 8.11 -7.88 -17.70
N ALA A 85 7.09 -7.51 -16.93
CA ALA A 85 7.19 -7.34 -15.49
C ALA A 85 7.53 -8.64 -14.74
N ASN A 86 7.26 -9.80 -15.35
CA ASN A 86 7.49 -11.11 -14.75
C ASN A 86 8.95 -11.59 -14.86
N TYR A 87 9.75 -11.02 -15.77
CA TYR A 87 11.15 -11.44 -15.91
C TYR A 87 11.93 -11.10 -14.64
N GLU A 88 12.81 -12.00 -14.21
CA GLU A 88 13.64 -11.79 -13.02
C GLU A 88 14.55 -10.56 -13.14
N SER A 89 14.98 -10.25 -14.37
CA SER A 89 15.73 -9.03 -14.70
C SER A 89 14.93 -7.74 -14.53
N HIS A 90 13.60 -7.83 -14.43
CA HIS A 90 12.73 -6.69 -14.20
C HIS A 90 12.43 -6.56 -12.69
N PRO A 91 12.68 -5.40 -12.06
CA PRO A 91 12.59 -5.27 -10.60
C PRO A 91 11.15 -5.36 -10.07
N LEU A 92 10.15 -5.10 -10.93
CA LEU A 92 8.75 -4.96 -10.51
C LEU A 92 8.17 -6.23 -9.85
N GLN A 93 8.50 -7.43 -10.32
CA GLN A 93 8.06 -8.67 -9.67
C GLN A 93 8.61 -8.83 -8.25
N ARG A 94 9.79 -8.28 -7.97
CA ARG A 94 10.35 -8.29 -6.62
C ARG A 94 9.56 -7.39 -5.70
N TYR A 95 9.32 -6.14 -6.12
CA TYR A 95 8.51 -5.20 -5.33
C TYR A 95 7.09 -5.71 -5.08
N TRP A 96 6.48 -6.35 -6.08
CA TRP A 96 5.18 -6.98 -5.93
C TRP A 96 5.21 -8.08 -4.85
N ARG A 97 6.14 -9.04 -4.94
CA ARG A 97 6.27 -10.11 -3.93
C ARG A 97 6.59 -9.56 -2.54
N ASP A 98 7.46 -8.55 -2.44
CA ASP A 98 7.88 -7.99 -1.15
C ASP A 98 6.72 -7.28 -0.44
N ILE A 99 5.89 -6.53 -1.18
CA ILE A 99 4.70 -5.87 -0.61
C ILE A 99 3.64 -6.90 -0.22
N HIS A 100 3.47 -7.98 -0.99
CA HIS A 100 2.60 -9.09 -0.61
C HIS A 100 3.06 -9.76 0.68
N ALA A 101 4.35 -10.08 0.77
CA ALA A 101 4.95 -10.68 1.96
C ALA A 101 4.79 -9.78 3.18
N MET A 102 5.02 -8.47 3.04
CA MET A 102 4.76 -7.49 4.08
C MET A 102 3.29 -7.53 4.50
N SER A 103 2.33 -7.46 3.56
CA SER A 103 0.89 -7.41 3.84
C SER A 103 0.35 -8.66 4.55
N ALA A 104 1.04 -9.80 4.44
CA ALA A 104 0.70 -11.03 5.14
C ALA A 104 1.14 -11.04 6.62
N HIS A 105 1.87 -10.03 7.08
CA HIS A 105 2.34 -9.95 8.46
C HIS A 105 1.17 -9.68 9.43
N ALA A 106 1.00 -10.54 10.44
CA ALA A 106 -0.14 -10.46 11.37
C ALA A 106 -0.31 -9.09 12.04
N ALA A 107 0.78 -8.38 12.31
CA ALA A 107 0.75 -7.05 12.92
C ALA A 107 0.14 -5.93 12.08
N ILE A 108 0.03 -6.12 10.76
CA ILE A 108 -0.46 -5.08 9.85
C ILE A 108 -1.76 -5.50 9.14
N GLY A 109 -2.39 -6.58 9.62
CA GLY A 109 -3.71 -7.00 9.17
C GLY A 109 -4.78 -5.99 9.59
N PHE A 110 -5.58 -5.53 8.62
CA PHE A 110 -6.57 -4.49 8.88
C PHE A 110 -7.76 -4.97 9.70
N ASP A 111 -8.16 -6.24 9.59
CA ASP A 111 -9.28 -6.77 10.37
C ASP A 111 -9.01 -6.65 11.87
N THR A 112 -7.82 -7.07 12.31
CA THR A 112 -7.39 -6.93 13.70
C THR A 112 -7.23 -5.47 14.10
N ALA A 113 -6.48 -4.68 13.33
CA ALA A 113 -6.25 -3.26 13.68
C ALA A 113 -7.56 -2.44 13.69
N GLY A 114 -8.49 -2.75 12.79
CA GLY A 114 -9.79 -2.10 12.67
C GLY A 114 -10.74 -2.49 13.80
N GLU A 115 -10.79 -3.76 14.19
CA GLU A 115 -11.55 -4.22 15.35
C GLU A 115 -11.07 -3.50 16.62
N THR A 116 -9.76 -3.52 16.89
CA THR A 116 -9.18 -2.93 18.10
C THR A 116 -9.39 -1.42 18.16
N PHE A 117 -9.19 -0.72 17.04
CA PHE A 117 -9.48 0.71 16.92
C PHE A 117 -10.96 1.01 17.15
N GLY A 118 -11.86 0.26 16.52
CA GLY A 118 -13.30 0.46 16.64
C GLY A 118 -13.82 0.22 18.06
N LEU A 119 -13.37 -0.85 18.72
CA LEU A 119 -13.72 -1.12 20.12
C LEU A 119 -13.25 -0.01 21.05
N HIS A 120 -12.04 0.51 20.84
CA HIS A 120 -11.48 1.62 21.61
C HIS A 120 -12.31 2.90 21.46
N GLU A 121 -12.62 3.31 20.22
CA GLU A 121 -13.41 4.53 19.96
C GLU A 121 -14.85 4.44 20.50
N LEU A 122 -15.40 3.22 20.58
CA LEU A 122 -16.73 2.97 21.15
C LEU A 122 -16.71 2.77 22.69
N GLY A 123 -15.54 2.77 23.32
CA GLY A 123 -15.39 2.51 24.76
C GLY A 123 -15.76 1.08 25.17
N LEU A 124 -15.67 0.13 24.24
CA LEU A 124 -16.03 -1.27 24.47
C LEU A 124 -14.82 -2.10 24.96
N PRO A 125 -15.06 -3.19 25.71
CA PRO A 125 -13.99 -4.11 26.11
C PRO A 125 -13.27 -4.69 24.88
N ARG A 126 -11.93 -4.67 24.92
CA ARG A 126 -11.09 -5.21 23.85
C ARG A 126 -10.94 -6.72 23.96
N ASN A 127 -10.60 -7.37 22.84
CA ASN A 127 -10.31 -8.79 22.82
C ASN A 127 -9.06 -9.10 23.67
N PRO A 128 -9.14 -9.95 24.71
CA PRO A 128 -8.01 -10.27 25.57
C PRO A 128 -6.85 -11.00 24.87
N ARG A 129 -7.09 -11.51 23.65
CA ARG A 129 -6.08 -12.19 22.84
C ARG A 129 -5.38 -11.28 21.83
N ASP A 130 -5.74 -10.01 21.78
CA ASP A 130 -5.04 -9.05 20.93
C ASP A 130 -3.64 -8.79 21.49
N ILE A 131 -2.62 -9.04 20.67
CA ILE A 131 -1.21 -8.90 21.02
C ILE A 131 -0.68 -7.46 20.89
N PHE A 132 -1.50 -6.54 20.36
CA PHE A 132 -1.13 -5.13 20.15
C PHE A 132 -1.68 -4.19 21.24
N VAL A 133 -2.22 -4.77 22.32
CA VAL A 133 -2.77 -4.09 23.49
C VAL A 133 -1.91 -4.30 24.73
#